data_AF-A0A7W4PPX8-F1
#
_entry.id   AF-A0A7W4PPX8-F1
#
_cell.length_a   1.000
_cell.length_b   1.000
_cell.length_c   1.000
_cell.angle_alpha   90.00
_cell.angle_beta   90.00
_cell.angle_gamma   90.00
#
_symmetry.space_group_name_H-M   'P 1'
#
loop_
_entity.id
_entity.type
_entity.pdbx_description
1 polymer ?
#
loop_
_entity_poly.entity_id
_entity_poly.type
_entity_poly.pdbx_seq_one_letter_code
_entity_poly.pdbx_strand_id
1 'polypeptide(L)'
;MRGGHIGAGGVVVAAEERLGGLYLVIAAAMFNLVLCFVSTRHWMMVGNSQIAVVEIGIMAAGLYLIRHRIDLAALWLMALTASFVVGARLVNPSLSVKILHDVGIMYIFYMLGRMASERTAWSALRILIVLVLGVGFVELVFTNIYASFFNIWDYYVQKGVIAKDTVNYSNSNLFLSGNRGAGASRTFFQSIFGPHRISSIFLEPDSLGNFSAVLFAWCLSVSRNQPGRRCVVMYAMAVLCFVLADSRFASGCCLLMLLVRISPLRRSALAAFLFPILVGTLLTLVGTMHELPGVLPAIIKDDLAGRLIFSGRLLDYWGPGQWFGLAPSPVYTLDTGYAYVLNNLGAVLTLFYLGLFAFHPSRTPQGATMKTMISVYFATSLCIGASVFTIKTAALLWFLYGVTDAMGPAALRIRPRMIRVPAGMAVPS
;
A
#
# COMPACT_ATOMS: atom_id res chain seq x y z
N MET A 1 -26.17 -44.48 20.10
CA MET A 1 -24.74 -44.15 19.94
C MET A 1 -24.41 -44.05 18.45
N ARG A 2 -24.27 -42.85 17.90
CA ARG A 2 -23.58 -42.59 16.62
C ARG A 2 -22.92 -41.22 16.74
N GLY A 3 -21.64 -41.24 17.13
CA GLY A 3 -20.81 -40.06 17.26
C GLY A 3 -20.44 -39.53 15.88
N GLY A 4 -20.79 -38.26 15.62
CA GLY A 4 -20.33 -37.54 14.43
C GLY A 4 -18.88 -37.11 14.62
N HIS A 5 -17.98 -37.69 13.84
CA HIS A 5 -16.63 -37.17 13.65
C HIS A 5 -16.72 -35.82 12.92
N ILE A 6 -16.62 -34.72 13.68
CA ILE A 6 -16.24 -33.42 13.13
C ILE A 6 -14.75 -33.53 12.81
N GLY A 7 -14.41 -33.61 11.52
CA GLY A 7 -13.05 -33.85 11.07
C GLY A 7 -12.07 -32.78 11.53
N ALA A 8 -11.06 -33.17 12.30
CA ALA A 8 -9.96 -32.31 12.76
C ALA A 8 -9.25 -31.57 11.60
N GLY A 9 -9.23 -32.16 10.39
CA GLY A 9 -8.63 -31.55 9.21
C GLY A 9 -9.28 -30.23 8.76
N GLY A 10 -10.60 -30.04 8.93
CA GLY A 10 -11.28 -28.81 8.53
C GLY A 10 -10.98 -27.62 9.47
N VAL A 11 -10.70 -27.90 10.74
CA VAL A 11 -10.33 -26.87 11.74
C VAL A 11 -8.88 -26.45 11.56
N VAL A 12 -7.99 -27.38 11.23
CA VAL A 12 -6.55 -27.11 10.99
C VAL A 12 -6.35 -26.26 9.74
N VAL A 13 -7.00 -26.61 8.62
CA VAL A 13 -6.92 -25.80 7.37
C VAL A 13 -7.42 -24.37 7.60
N ALA A 14 -8.51 -24.20 8.35
CA ALA A 14 -9.04 -22.88 8.67
C ALA A 14 -8.12 -22.04 9.60
N ALA A 15 -7.29 -22.68 10.44
CA ALA A 15 -6.33 -21.99 11.29
C ALA A 15 -5.06 -21.59 10.51
N GLU A 16 -4.59 -22.48 9.63
CA GLU A 16 -3.43 -22.26 8.78
C GLU A 16 -3.68 -21.14 7.76
N GLU A 17 -4.85 -21.12 7.11
CA GLU A 17 -5.28 -20.04 6.22
C GLU A 17 -5.35 -18.67 6.93
N ARG A 18 -5.76 -18.66 8.21
CA ARG A 18 -5.88 -17.43 9.02
C ARG A 18 -4.53 -16.84 9.42
N LEU A 19 -3.54 -17.69 9.69
CA LEU A 19 -2.19 -17.25 10.06
C LEU A 19 -1.32 -16.97 8.83
N GLY A 20 -1.58 -17.64 7.71
CA GLY A 20 -0.87 -17.42 6.44
C GLY A 20 -0.90 -15.95 5.99
N GLY A 21 -2.05 -15.28 6.10
CA GLY A 21 -2.16 -13.85 5.79
C GLY A 21 -1.25 -12.96 6.63
N LEU A 22 -1.09 -13.26 7.93
CA LEU A 22 -0.19 -12.52 8.82
C LEU A 22 1.28 -12.69 8.40
N TYR A 23 1.70 -13.92 8.13
CA TYR A 23 3.09 -14.19 7.72
C TYR A 23 3.42 -13.56 6.37
N LEU A 24 2.49 -13.60 5.40
CA LEU A 24 2.70 -12.99 4.10
C LEU A 24 2.79 -11.47 4.16
N VAL A 25 2.01 -10.81 5.03
CA VAL A 25 2.12 -9.35 5.25
C VAL A 25 3.47 -8.99 5.86
N ILE A 26 3.96 -9.77 6.83
CA ILE A 26 5.29 -9.54 7.43
C ILE A 26 6.40 -9.79 6.39
N ALA A 27 6.30 -10.87 5.61
CA ALA A 27 7.25 -11.17 4.53
C ALA A 27 7.26 -10.05 3.48
N ALA A 28 6.10 -9.56 3.06
CA ALA A 28 5.96 -8.44 2.13
C ALA A 28 6.60 -7.14 2.64
N ALA A 29 6.59 -6.88 3.95
CA ALA A 29 7.27 -5.72 4.52
C ALA A 29 8.80 -5.93 4.63
N MET A 30 9.24 -7.13 4.99
CA MET A 30 10.64 -7.42 5.37
C MET A 30 11.55 -7.85 4.22
N PHE A 31 11.01 -8.39 3.13
CA PHE A 31 11.83 -9.04 2.10
C PHE A 31 12.91 -8.11 1.51
N ASN A 32 12.62 -6.82 1.35
CA ASN A 32 13.61 -5.87 0.82
C ASN A 32 14.79 -5.67 1.79
N LEU A 33 14.54 -5.60 3.10
CA LEU A 33 15.60 -5.52 4.11
C LEU A 33 16.50 -6.76 4.04
N VAL A 34 15.89 -7.95 3.94
CA VAL A 34 16.62 -9.23 3.86
C VAL A 34 17.44 -9.29 2.57
N LEU A 35 16.85 -8.93 1.43
CA LEU A 35 17.56 -8.90 0.15
C LEU A 35 18.71 -7.88 0.14
N CYS A 36 18.51 -6.72 0.75
CA CYS A 36 19.57 -5.72 0.91
C CYS A 36 20.72 -6.24 1.77
N PHE A 37 20.44 -6.94 2.88
CA PHE A 37 21.46 -7.58 3.69
C PHE A 37 22.26 -8.63 2.89
N VAL A 38 21.56 -9.50 2.15
CA VAL A 38 22.18 -10.53 1.30
C VAL A 38 23.08 -9.90 0.22
N SER A 39 22.60 -8.82 -0.42
CA SER A 39 23.39 -8.06 -1.40
C SER A 39 24.62 -7.41 -0.77
N THR A 40 24.45 -6.80 0.41
CA THR A 40 25.54 -6.12 1.15
C THR A 40 26.62 -7.11 1.58
N ARG A 41 26.26 -8.34 1.93
CA ARG A 41 27.22 -9.42 2.26
C ARG A 41 27.86 -10.06 1.03
N HIS A 42 27.53 -9.58 -0.17
CA HIS A 42 27.99 -10.10 -1.45
C HIS A 42 27.69 -11.59 -1.66
N TRP A 43 26.69 -12.14 -0.96
CA TRP A 43 26.28 -13.53 -1.13
C TRP A 43 25.54 -13.75 -2.45
N MET A 44 24.82 -12.74 -2.92
CA MET A 44 24.14 -12.75 -4.21
C MET A 44 23.98 -11.31 -4.71
N MET A 45 24.21 -11.07 -6.00
CA MET A 45 23.85 -9.79 -6.61
C MET A 45 22.32 -9.73 -6.77
N VAL A 46 21.71 -8.75 -6.12
CA VAL A 46 20.25 -8.58 -6.14
C VAL A 46 19.89 -7.47 -7.11
N GLY A 47 19.48 -7.86 -8.31
CA GLY A 47 18.89 -6.98 -9.30
C GLY A 47 17.37 -7.07 -9.34
N ASN A 48 16.77 -6.43 -10.34
CA ASN A 48 15.30 -6.39 -10.51
C ASN A 48 14.65 -7.76 -10.69
N SER A 49 15.34 -8.71 -11.32
CA SER A 49 14.79 -10.05 -11.55
C SER A 49 14.63 -10.84 -10.24
N GLN A 50 15.62 -10.79 -9.34
CA GLN A 50 15.55 -11.47 -8.04
C GLN A 50 14.45 -10.88 -7.16
N ILE A 51 14.31 -9.55 -7.15
CA ILE A 51 13.25 -8.86 -6.42
C ILE A 51 11.88 -9.30 -6.96
N ALA A 52 11.70 -9.28 -8.29
CA ALA A 52 10.46 -9.70 -8.92
C ALA A 52 10.10 -11.17 -8.62
N VAL A 53 11.09 -12.08 -8.60
CA VAL A 53 10.87 -13.49 -8.23
C VAL A 53 10.36 -13.62 -6.80
N VAL A 54 10.94 -12.87 -5.84
CA VAL A 54 10.48 -12.90 -4.44
C VAL A 54 9.08 -12.30 -4.31
N GLU A 55 8.79 -11.18 -4.98
CA GLU A 55 7.46 -10.56 -4.98
C GLU A 55 6.40 -11.51 -5.55
N ILE A 56 6.68 -12.12 -6.72
CA ILE A 56 5.82 -13.13 -7.35
C ILE A 56 5.67 -14.35 -6.43
N GLY A 57 6.72 -14.79 -5.74
CA GLY A 57 6.66 -15.89 -4.80
C GLY A 57 5.71 -15.62 -3.62
N ILE A 58 5.77 -14.42 -3.03
CA ILE A 58 4.85 -13.98 -1.97
C ILE A 58 3.42 -13.94 -2.50
N MET A 59 3.21 -13.39 -3.70
CA MET A 59 1.89 -13.35 -4.33
C MET A 59 1.35 -14.73 -4.66
N ALA A 60 2.19 -15.64 -5.17
CA ALA A 60 1.81 -17.01 -5.50
C ALA A 60 1.40 -17.80 -4.25
N ALA A 61 2.13 -17.63 -3.14
CA ALA A 61 1.75 -18.19 -1.85
C ALA A 61 0.41 -17.63 -1.37
N GLY A 62 0.18 -16.32 -1.51
CA GLY A 62 -1.11 -15.70 -1.20
C GLY A 62 -2.26 -16.22 -2.06
N LEU A 63 -2.03 -16.35 -3.37
CA LEU A 63 -3.00 -16.89 -4.32
C LEU A 63 -3.35 -18.35 -4.00
N TYR A 64 -2.35 -19.15 -3.66
CA TYR A 64 -2.54 -20.52 -3.21
C TYR A 64 -3.46 -20.59 -2.00
N LEU A 65 -3.29 -19.73 -0.99
CA LEU A 65 -4.15 -19.71 0.20
C LEU A 65 -5.60 -19.29 -0.11
N ILE A 66 -5.82 -18.38 -1.06
CA ILE A 66 -7.18 -17.91 -1.40
C ILE A 66 -7.86 -18.71 -2.51
N ARG A 67 -7.20 -19.72 -3.10
CA ARG A 67 -7.63 -20.43 -4.33
C ARG A 67 -9.08 -20.92 -4.33
N HIS A 68 -9.60 -21.33 -3.16
CA HIS A 68 -10.96 -21.85 -3.01
C HIS A 68 -12.03 -20.75 -2.80
N ARG A 69 -11.61 -19.48 -2.79
CA ARG A 69 -12.45 -18.30 -2.51
C ARG A 69 -12.44 -17.27 -3.63
N ILE A 70 -11.81 -17.59 -4.76
CA ILE A 70 -11.74 -16.68 -5.90
C ILE A 70 -13.11 -16.67 -6.59
N ASP A 71 -13.76 -15.51 -6.58
CA ASP A 71 -15.04 -15.30 -7.23
C ASP A 71 -14.86 -15.21 -8.75
N LEU A 72 -15.82 -15.75 -9.52
CA LEU A 72 -15.79 -15.70 -10.99
C LEU A 72 -15.73 -14.27 -11.53
N ALA A 73 -16.40 -13.32 -10.86
CA ALA A 73 -16.35 -11.90 -11.20
C ALA A 73 -14.93 -11.32 -11.08
N ALA A 74 -14.15 -11.76 -10.07
CA ALA A 74 -12.77 -11.33 -9.92
C ALA A 74 -11.87 -11.90 -11.02
N LEU A 75 -12.11 -13.15 -11.44
CA LEU A 75 -11.41 -13.74 -12.59
C LEU A 75 -11.71 -12.97 -13.89
N TRP A 76 -12.98 -12.64 -14.15
CA TRP A 76 -13.35 -11.82 -15.31
C TRP A 76 -12.73 -10.42 -15.27
N LEU A 77 -12.69 -9.79 -14.11
CA LEU A 77 -12.06 -8.48 -13.93
C LEU A 77 -10.55 -8.53 -14.21
N MET A 78 -9.86 -9.54 -13.67
CA MET A 78 -8.43 -9.76 -13.93
C MET A 78 -8.18 -10.08 -15.40
N ALA A 79 -9.01 -10.91 -16.03
CA ALA A 79 -8.90 -11.23 -17.45
C ALA A 79 -9.14 -9.99 -18.33
N LEU A 80 -10.15 -9.17 -18.03
CA LEU A 80 -10.41 -7.92 -18.74
C LEU A 80 -9.22 -6.95 -18.63
N THR A 81 -8.65 -6.84 -17.43
CA THR A 81 -7.51 -5.95 -17.16
C THR A 81 -6.24 -6.44 -17.85
N ALA A 82 -5.98 -7.75 -17.81
CA ALA A 82 -4.88 -8.37 -18.53
C ALA A 82 -5.03 -8.16 -20.05
N SER A 83 -6.22 -8.42 -20.60
CA SER A 83 -6.51 -8.19 -22.02
C SER A 83 -6.32 -6.72 -22.42
N PHE A 84 -6.78 -5.79 -21.60
CA PHE A 84 -6.56 -4.35 -21.84
C PHE A 84 -5.07 -3.99 -21.81
N VAL A 85 -4.33 -4.39 -20.77
CA VAL A 85 -2.91 -4.05 -20.63
C VAL A 85 -2.07 -4.69 -21.74
N VAL A 86 -2.36 -5.94 -22.12
CA VAL A 86 -1.69 -6.61 -23.24
C VAL A 86 -2.01 -5.89 -24.55
N GLY A 87 -3.28 -5.57 -24.81
CA GLY A 87 -3.68 -4.84 -26.02
C GLY A 87 -3.06 -3.44 -26.09
N ALA A 88 -3.08 -2.69 -24.99
CA ALA A 88 -2.44 -1.38 -24.88
C ALA A 88 -0.92 -1.48 -25.08
N ARG A 89 -0.28 -2.55 -24.60
CA ARG A 89 1.16 -2.78 -24.81
C ARG A 89 1.53 -3.07 -26.27
N LEU A 90 0.63 -3.65 -27.06
CA LEU A 90 0.84 -3.81 -28.50
C LEU A 90 0.91 -2.47 -29.23
N VAL A 91 0.15 -1.47 -28.75
CA VAL A 91 0.15 -0.10 -29.29
C VAL A 91 1.27 0.74 -28.69
N ASN A 92 1.53 0.59 -27.39
CA ASN A 92 2.55 1.27 -26.62
C ASN A 92 3.53 0.25 -26.02
N PRO A 93 4.61 -0.12 -26.72
CA PRO A 93 5.56 -1.14 -26.25
C PRO A 93 6.24 -0.80 -24.91
N SER A 94 6.29 0.49 -24.56
CA SER A 94 6.88 0.97 -23.30
C SER A 94 5.96 0.79 -22.09
N LEU A 95 4.67 0.48 -22.31
CA LEU A 95 3.66 0.32 -21.26
C LEU A 95 4.10 -0.76 -20.27
N SER A 96 4.12 -0.44 -18.97
CA SER A 96 4.57 -1.38 -17.96
C SER A 96 3.48 -2.39 -17.60
N VAL A 97 3.81 -3.69 -17.70
CA VAL A 97 2.93 -4.78 -17.22
C VAL A 97 2.87 -4.86 -15.69
N LYS A 98 3.69 -4.08 -14.99
CA LYS A 98 3.75 -4.05 -13.52
C LYS A 98 2.40 -3.72 -12.88
N ILE A 99 1.52 -2.99 -13.59
CA ILE A 99 0.21 -2.65 -13.06
C ILE A 99 -0.67 -3.89 -12.79
N LEU A 100 -0.49 -4.98 -13.55
CA LEU A 100 -1.20 -6.26 -13.29
C LEU A 100 -0.76 -6.87 -11.96
N HIS A 101 0.54 -6.79 -11.67
CA HIS A 101 1.09 -7.18 -10.37
C HIS A 101 0.51 -6.32 -9.25
N ASP A 102 0.46 -5.00 -9.43
CA ASP A 102 -0.04 -4.07 -8.41
C ASP A 102 -1.53 -4.34 -8.09
N VAL A 103 -2.38 -4.55 -9.11
CA VAL A 103 -3.79 -4.95 -8.93
C VAL A 103 -3.91 -6.33 -8.26
N GLY A 104 -3.03 -7.26 -8.62
CA GLY A 104 -2.97 -8.59 -8.00
C GLY A 104 -2.72 -8.53 -6.49
N ILE A 105 -1.78 -7.67 -6.04
CA ILE A 105 -1.52 -7.45 -4.60
C ILE A 105 -2.80 -6.97 -3.91
N MET A 106 -3.49 -5.99 -4.49
CA MET A 106 -4.72 -5.44 -3.93
C MET A 106 -5.74 -6.55 -3.66
N TYR A 107 -6.01 -7.38 -4.66
CA TYR A 107 -7.00 -8.45 -4.56
C TYR A 107 -6.58 -9.55 -3.57
N ILE A 108 -5.33 -10.04 -3.68
CA ILE A 108 -4.84 -11.17 -2.87
C ILE A 108 -4.88 -10.81 -1.38
N PHE A 109 -4.30 -9.66 -1.02
CA PHE A 109 -4.23 -9.26 0.39
C PHE A 109 -5.58 -8.83 0.94
N TYR A 110 -6.46 -8.23 0.13
CA TYR A 110 -7.85 -7.99 0.54
C TYR A 110 -8.58 -9.29 0.88
N MET A 111 -8.45 -10.32 0.05
CA MET A 111 -9.08 -11.62 0.30
C MET A 111 -8.51 -12.34 1.52
N LEU A 112 -7.18 -12.33 1.69
CA LEU A 112 -6.52 -12.82 2.91
C LEU A 112 -7.03 -12.07 4.15
N GLY A 113 -7.20 -10.75 4.04
CA GLY A 113 -7.76 -9.91 5.09
C GLY A 113 -9.19 -10.30 5.46
N ARG A 114 -10.04 -10.58 4.48
CA ARG A 114 -11.43 -11.03 4.72
C ARG A 114 -11.52 -12.36 5.46
N MET A 115 -10.51 -13.22 5.31
CA MET A 115 -10.41 -14.51 6.00
C MET A 115 -9.82 -14.37 7.41
N ALA A 116 -9.13 -13.27 7.68
CA ALA A 116 -8.45 -13.01 8.94
C ALA A 116 -9.37 -12.44 10.02
N SER A 117 -8.94 -12.60 11.28
CA SER A 117 -9.63 -12.03 12.43
C SER A 117 -9.08 -10.64 12.78
N GLU A 118 -9.86 -9.84 13.51
CA GLU A 118 -9.38 -8.58 14.08
C GLU A 118 -8.11 -8.77 14.93
N ARG A 119 -8.02 -9.90 15.67
CA ARG A 119 -6.82 -10.22 16.47
C ARG A 119 -5.59 -10.43 15.60
N THR A 120 -5.75 -11.06 14.44
CA THR A 120 -4.67 -11.28 13.46
C THR A 120 -4.17 -9.94 12.93
N ALA A 121 -5.07 -9.01 12.58
CA ALA A 121 -4.69 -7.66 12.16
C ALA A 121 -3.92 -6.89 13.23
N TRP A 122 -4.40 -6.92 14.49
CA TRP A 122 -3.67 -6.31 15.60
C TRP A 122 -2.30 -6.95 15.84
N SER A 123 -2.17 -8.26 15.64
CA SER A 123 -0.90 -8.97 15.77
C SER A 123 0.08 -8.55 14.67
N ALA A 124 -0.38 -8.50 13.41
CA ALA A 124 0.43 -8.03 12.29
C ALA A 124 0.92 -6.59 12.51
N LEU A 125 0.04 -5.68 12.93
CA LEU A 125 0.41 -4.29 13.25
C LEU A 125 1.41 -4.18 14.39
N ARG A 126 1.24 -4.95 15.47
CA ARG A 126 2.17 -4.96 16.61
C ARG A 126 3.55 -5.49 16.23
N ILE A 127 3.60 -6.58 15.45
CA ILE A 127 4.88 -7.12 15.00
C ILE A 127 5.58 -6.12 14.08
N LEU A 128 4.86 -5.56 13.10
CA LEU A 128 5.42 -4.60 12.17
C LEU A 128 5.87 -3.32 12.87
N ILE A 129 5.10 -2.75 13.80
CA ILE A 129 5.53 -1.52 14.49
C ILE A 129 6.76 -1.76 15.37
N VAL A 130 6.86 -2.93 16.01
CA VAL A 130 8.05 -3.31 16.79
C VAL A 130 9.26 -3.45 15.89
N LEU A 131 9.13 -4.10 14.73
CA LEU A 131 10.21 -4.22 13.75
C LEU A 131 10.62 -2.86 13.18
N VAL A 132 9.64 -2.04 12.77
CA VAL A 132 9.85 -0.71 12.21
C VAL A 132 10.53 0.22 13.21
N LEU A 133 10.03 0.30 14.44
CA LEU A 133 10.64 1.18 15.44
C LEU A 133 11.95 0.62 15.97
N GLY A 134 12.06 -0.71 16.13
CA GLY A 134 13.31 -1.35 16.57
C GLY A 134 14.45 -1.12 15.60
N VAL A 135 14.25 -1.41 14.31
CA VAL A 135 15.27 -1.18 13.28
C VAL A 135 15.49 0.32 13.06
N GLY A 136 14.42 1.13 13.08
CA GLY A 136 14.52 2.59 12.94
C GLY A 136 15.30 3.25 14.08
N PHE A 137 15.20 2.73 15.31
CA PHE A 137 15.99 3.22 16.44
C PHE A 137 17.47 2.84 16.32
N VAL A 138 17.76 1.64 15.82
CA VAL A 138 19.15 1.24 15.50
C VAL A 138 19.73 2.13 14.41
N GLU A 139 18.96 2.44 13.36
CA GLU A 139 19.38 3.38 12.32
C GLU A 139 19.64 4.79 12.87
N LEU A 140 18.77 5.28 13.76
CA LEU A 140 18.90 6.60 14.38
C LEU A 140 20.14 6.71 15.29
N VAL A 141 20.36 5.75 16.18
CA VAL A 141 21.42 5.82 17.19
C VAL A 141 22.76 5.31 16.66
N PHE A 142 22.73 4.27 15.83
CA PHE A 142 23.91 3.57 15.33
C PHE A 142 23.97 3.59 13.80
N THR A 143 23.86 4.78 13.21
CA THR A 143 23.78 4.96 11.74
C THR A 143 24.93 4.28 11.00
N ASN A 144 26.16 4.37 11.51
CA ASN A 144 27.33 3.72 10.89
C ASN A 144 27.24 2.19 10.90
N ILE A 145 26.76 1.62 12.00
CA ILE A 145 26.57 0.16 12.12
C ILE A 145 25.47 -0.27 11.16
N TYR A 146 24.34 0.44 11.15
CA TYR A 146 23.24 0.17 10.22
C TYR A 146 23.71 0.23 8.75
N ALA A 147 24.44 1.27 8.37
CA ALA A 147 25.01 1.45 7.03
C ALA A 147 26.06 0.39 6.65
N SER A 148 26.70 -0.27 7.63
CA SER A 148 27.62 -1.38 7.39
C SER A 148 26.90 -2.70 7.13
N PHE A 149 25.72 -2.89 7.72
CA PHE A 149 24.89 -4.07 7.52
C PHE A 149 24.00 -3.96 6.26
N PHE A 150 23.59 -2.74 5.92
CA PHE A 150 22.70 -2.45 4.81
C PHE A 150 23.31 -1.34 3.96
N ASN A 151 24.00 -1.73 2.88
CA ASN A 151 24.43 -0.79 1.86
C ASN A 151 23.25 -0.50 0.92
N ILE A 152 22.45 0.48 1.32
CA ILE A 152 21.21 0.85 0.64
C ILE A 152 21.55 1.47 -0.72
N TRP A 153 22.57 2.32 -0.79
CA TRP A 153 22.97 2.96 -2.04
C TRP A 153 23.24 1.92 -3.14
N ASP A 154 24.16 0.99 -2.89
CA ASP A 154 24.53 -0.02 -3.88
C ASP A 154 23.37 -0.97 -4.21
N TYR A 155 22.54 -1.30 -3.21
CA TYR A 155 21.33 -2.09 -3.44
C TYR A 155 20.37 -1.41 -4.41
N TYR A 156 20.15 -0.09 -4.28
CA TYR A 156 19.26 0.66 -5.17
C TYR A 156 19.86 0.98 -6.55
N VAL A 157 21.19 1.04 -6.65
CA VAL A 157 21.92 1.08 -7.93
C VAL A 157 21.80 -0.27 -8.65
N GLN A 158 21.97 -1.40 -7.97
CA GLN A 158 21.79 -2.74 -8.55
C GLN A 158 20.34 -3.00 -8.97
N LYS A 159 19.38 -2.48 -8.20
CA LYS A 159 17.96 -2.43 -8.56
C LYS A 159 17.67 -1.52 -9.76
N GLY A 160 18.60 -0.66 -10.17
CA GLY A 160 18.39 0.26 -11.30
C GLY A 160 17.35 1.35 -11.04
N VAL A 161 17.07 1.65 -9.76
CA VAL A 161 16.27 2.83 -9.37
C VAL A 161 17.16 4.07 -9.36
N ILE A 162 18.43 3.91 -8.97
CA ILE A 162 19.47 4.94 -9.08
C ILE A 162 20.32 4.61 -10.30
N ALA A 163 20.52 5.58 -11.18
CA ALA A 163 21.36 5.40 -12.35
C ALA A 163 22.84 5.26 -11.92
N LYS A 164 23.59 4.35 -12.56
CA LYS A 164 24.96 4.00 -12.17
C LYS A 164 25.95 5.16 -12.27
N ASP A 165 25.61 6.16 -13.08
CA ASP A 165 26.34 7.41 -13.30
C ASP A 165 25.98 8.52 -12.30
N THR A 166 24.99 8.28 -11.42
CA THR A 166 24.61 9.24 -10.38
C THR A 166 25.73 9.34 -9.35
N VAL A 167 26.39 10.50 -9.29
CA VAL A 167 27.47 10.78 -8.34
C VAL A 167 26.91 10.84 -6.92
N ASN A 168 27.42 9.99 -6.02
CA ASN A 168 27.07 10.02 -4.61
C ASN A 168 27.81 11.17 -3.90
N TYR A 169 27.33 12.40 -4.06
CA TYR A 169 27.91 13.59 -3.43
C TYR A 169 27.96 13.52 -1.89
N SER A 170 27.17 12.62 -1.28
CA SER A 170 27.10 12.44 0.17
C SER A 170 28.08 11.39 0.72
N ASN A 171 28.73 10.59 -0.14
CA ASN A 171 29.56 9.42 0.24
C ASN A 171 28.93 8.56 1.35
N SER A 172 27.59 8.43 1.34
CA SER A 172 26.86 7.67 2.35
C SER A 172 26.24 6.42 1.74
N ASN A 173 26.23 5.33 2.50
CA ASN A 173 25.57 4.07 2.10
C ASN A 173 24.04 4.11 2.29
N LEU A 174 23.50 5.27 2.67
CA LEU A 174 22.07 5.49 2.91
C LEU A 174 21.36 5.77 1.59
N PHE A 175 20.02 5.66 1.61
CA PHE A 175 19.20 6.02 0.45
C PHE A 175 19.43 7.48 0.04
N LEU A 176 19.28 7.79 -1.25
CA LEU A 176 19.51 9.14 -1.83
C LEU A 176 18.78 10.25 -1.05
N SER A 177 17.59 9.97 -0.53
CA SER A 177 16.79 10.93 0.26
C SER A 177 16.93 10.76 1.79
N GLY A 178 17.81 9.87 2.26
CA GLY A 178 18.04 9.55 3.67
C GLY A 178 18.97 10.55 4.37
N ASN A 179 20.00 11.03 3.68
CA ASN A 179 20.94 12.02 4.20
C ASN A 179 20.79 13.35 3.45
N ARG A 180 20.21 14.37 4.10
CA ARG A 180 20.03 15.70 3.49
C ARG A 180 21.21 16.65 3.69
N GLY A 181 22.31 16.17 4.26
CA GLY A 181 23.50 16.99 4.55
C GLY A 181 23.30 17.98 5.71
N ALA A 182 24.40 18.50 6.25
CA ALA A 182 24.41 19.33 7.46
C ALA A 182 23.68 20.69 7.31
N GLY A 183 23.41 21.14 6.08
CA GLY A 183 22.76 22.42 5.78
C GLY A 183 21.24 22.37 5.61
N ALA A 184 20.62 21.18 5.62
CA ALA A 184 19.18 21.05 5.42
C ALA A 184 18.42 21.25 6.74
N SER A 185 18.16 22.51 7.10
CA SER A 185 17.39 22.94 8.29
C SER A 185 15.88 22.65 8.22
N ARG A 186 15.50 21.49 7.67
CA ARG A 186 14.14 21.23 7.18
C ARG A 186 13.47 19.97 7.75
N THR A 187 14.15 19.25 8.65
CA THR A 187 13.61 18.04 9.31
C THR A 187 12.77 18.36 10.54
N PHE A 188 11.76 17.53 10.83
CA PHE A 188 11.03 17.64 12.09
C PHE A 188 11.96 17.45 13.31
N PHE A 189 11.89 18.38 14.28
CA PHE A 189 12.66 18.34 15.53
C PHE A 189 14.16 18.06 15.33
N GLN A 190 14.79 18.83 14.43
CA GLN A 190 16.22 18.70 14.11
C GLN A 190 17.15 18.75 15.33
N SER A 191 16.78 19.50 16.38
CA SER A 191 17.56 19.57 17.62
C SER A 191 17.65 18.24 18.38
N ILE A 192 16.73 17.31 18.13
CA ILE A 192 16.62 16.01 18.82
C ILE A 192 17.05 14.86 17.90
N PHE A 193 16.61 14.86 16.63
CA PHE A 193 16.82 13.74 15.71
C PHE A 193 17.89 13.98 14.63
N GLY A 194 18.41 15.20 14.54
CA GLY A 194 19.38 15.58 13.52
C GLY A 194 18.77 15.71 12.10
N PRO A 195 19.63 15.83 11.06
CA PRO A 195 19.20 16.00 9.67
C PRO A 195 18.89 14.67 8.95
N HIS A 196 18.97 13.53 9.65
CA HIS A 196 18.83 12.18 9.10
C HIS A 196 17.36 11.75 9.00
N ARG A 197 16.94 11.24 7.83
CA ARG A 197 15.60 10.69 7.62
C ARG A 197 15.64 9.18 7.77
N ILE A 198 14.90 8.64 8.73
CA ILE A 198 14.89 7.22 9.04
C ILE A 198 14.09 6.45 7.98
N SER A 199 14.67 5.36 7.51
CA SER A 199 14.09 4.48 6.50
C SER A 199 13.56 3.16 7.09
N SER A 200 14.20 2.69 8.16
CA SER A 200 13.92 1.44 8.86
C SER A 200 13.89 0.23 7.90
N ILE A 201 13.07 -0.78 8.20
CA ILE A 201 12.91 -2.02 7.43
C ILE A 201 12.55 -1.78 5.96
N PHE A 202 12.06 -0.58 5.61
CA PHE A 202 11.63 -0.27 4.25
C PHE A 202 12.75 0.22 3.34
N LEU A 203 13.93 0.55 3.90
CA LEU A 203 15.11 1.08 3.21
C LEU A 203 14.92 2.44 2.50
N GLU A 204 13.70 2.97 2.51
CA GLU A 204 13.32 4.27 1.98
C GLU A 204 12.49 5.03 3.02
N PRO A 205 12.80 6.30 3.32
CA PRO A 205 11.98 7.11 4.23
C PRO A 205 10.52 7.31 3.75
N ASP A 206 10.30 7.35 2.45
CA ASP A 206 8.96 7.58 1.88
C ASP A 206 8.02 6.38 2.14
N SER A 207 8.57 5.16 2.10
CA SER A 207 7.85 3.93 2.44
C SER A 207 7.47 3.88 3.93
N LEU A 208 8.32 4.38 4.83
CA LEU A 208 7.99 4.53 6.26
C LEU A 208 6.84 5.54 6.47
N GLY A 209 6.85 6.65 5.72
CA GLY A 209 5.74 7.60 5.69
C GLY A 209 4.42 6.95 5.27
N ASN A 210 4.42 6.16 4.19
CA ASN A 210 3.25 5.40 3.76
C ASN A 210 2.73 4.44 4.83
N PHE A 211 3.63 3.64 5.44
CA PHE A 211 3.26 2.73 6.52
C PHE A 211 2.57 3.45 7.69
N SER A 212 3.08 4.62 8.08
CA SER A 212 2.49 5.43 9.15
C SER A 212 1.06 5.90 8.82
N ALA A 213 0.81 6.30 7.56
CA ALA A 213 -0.51 6.72 7.09
C ALA A 213 -1.50 5.55 7.10
N VAL A 214 -1.06 4.35 6.70
CA VAL A 214 -1.86 3.11 6.75
C VAL A 214 -2.22 2.74 8.20
N LEU A 215 -1.24 2.80 9.12
CA LEU A 215 -1.47 2.54 10.54
C LEU A 215 -2.46 3.55 11.14
N PHE A 216 -2.33 4.84 10.78
CA PHE A 216 -3.23 5.90 11.23
C PHE A 216 -4.66 5.70 10.70
N ALA A 217 -4.80 5.36 9.41
CA ALA A 217 -6.09 5.05 8.77
C ALA A 217 -6.81 3.88 9.46
N TRP A 218 -6.08 2.81 9.79
CA TRP A 218 -6.63 1.69 10.56
C TRP A 218 -7.13 2.13 11.93
N CYS A 219 -6.31 2.89 12.68
CA CYS A 219 -6.68 3.37 13.99
C CYS A 219 -7.94 4.24 13.93
N LEU A 220 -8.07 5.14 12.93
CA LEU A 220 -9.31 5.94 12.74
C LEU A 220 -10.54 5.09 12.42
N SER A 221 -10.35 3.98 11.73
CA SER A 221 -11.44 3.11 11.29
C SER A 221 -11.97 2.22 12.41
N VAL A 222 -11.07 1.70 13.27
CA VAL A 222 -11.41 0.73 14.32
C VAL A 222 -11.60 1.39 15.69
N SER A 223 -10.97 2.55 15.95
CA SER A 223 -11.07 3.23 17.24
C SER A 223 -12.51 3.50 17.66
N ARG A 224 -12.79 3.21 18.94
CA ARG A 224 -14.07 3.49 19.59
C ARG A 224 -13.82 4.30 20.84
N ASN A 225 -14.76 5.17 21.19
CA ASN A 225 -14.72 5.92 22.44
C ASN A 225 -15.13 5.03 23.63
N GLN A 226 -14.37 3.96 23.86
CA GLN A 226 -14.53 3.00 24.95
C GLN A 226 -13.15 2.72 25.57
N PRO A 227 -13.04 2.55 26.90
CA PRO A 227 -11.77 2.20 27.54
C PRO A 227 -11.18 0.93 26.90
N GLY A 228 -9.87 0.96 26.59
CA GLY A 228 -9.17 -0.13 25.90
C GLY A 228 -9.31 -0.17 24.37
N ARG A 229 -10.20 0.64 23.75
CA ARG A 229 -10.42 0.68 22.28
C ARG A 229 -10.06 2.01 21.62
N ARG A 230 -9.44 2.93 22.38
CA ARG A 230 -9.06 4.28 21.92
C ARG A 230 -7.81 4.31 21.02
N CYS A 231 -7.06 3.21 20.93
CA CYS A 231 -5.87 3.07 20.07
C CYS A 231 -4.78 4.16 20.28
N VAL A 232 -4.76 4.83 21.44
CA VAL A 232 -3.89 6.00 21.70
C VAL A 232 -2.41 5.69 21.47
N VAL A 233 -1.93 4.57 21.99
CA VAL A 233 -0.54 4.15 21.81
C VAL A 233 -0.21 3.98 20.33
N MET A 234 -1.10 3.37 19.55
CA MET A 234 -0.88 3.13 18.12
C MET A 234 -0.90 4.43 17.30
N TYR A 235 -1.73 5.41 17.68
CA TYR A 235 -1.66 6.75 17.13
C TYR A 235 -0.33 7.42 17.42
N ALA A 236 0.14 7.36 18.66
CA ALA A 236 1.45 7.92 19.04
C ALA A 236 2.59 7.25 18.25
N MET A 237 2.53 5.93 18.04
CA MET A 237 3.52 5.22 17.23
C MET A 237 3.45 5.59 15.74
N ALA A 238 2.26 5.78 15.18
CA ALA A 238 2.10 6.28 13.81
C ALA A 238 2.69 7.69 13.64
N VAL A 239 2.42 8.58 14.61
CA VAL A 239 2.99 9.93 14.65
C VAL A 239 4.51 9.89 14.73
N LEU A 240 5.04 9.06 15.62
CA LEU A 240 6.47 8.85 15.74
C LEU A 240 7.07 8.38 14.41
N CYS A 241 6.46 7.41 13.72
CA CYS A 241 6.93 6.93 12.42
C CYS A 241 7.05 8.03 11.36
N PHE A 242 6.02 8.87 11.14
CA PHE A 242 6.14 9.92 10.12
C PHE A 242 7.06 11.06 10.53
N VAL A 243 7.21 11.34 11.83
CA VAL A 243 8.18 12.32 12.34
C VAL A 243 9.60 11.82 12.07
N LEU A 244 9.90 10.57 12.42
CA LEU A 244 11.19 9.92 12.16
C LEU A 244 11.52 9.83 10.66
N ALA A 245 10.51 9.60 9.81
CA ALA A 245 10.65 9.58 8.36
C ALA A 245 10.81 10.98 7.72
N ASP A 246 10.60 12.05 8.50
CA ASP A 246 10.42 13.43 8.01
C ASP A 246 9.38 13.53 6.87
N SER A 247 8.26 12.81 6.99
CA SER A 247 7.28 12.69 5.91
C SER A 247 6.18 13.74 6.02
N ARG A 248 6.38 14.87 5.33
CA ARG A 248 5.37 15.95 5.19
C ARG A 248 4.09 15.45 4.50
N PHE A 249 4.25 14.52 3.58
CA PHE A 249 3.15 13.80 2.96
C PHE A 249 2.31 13.09 4.01
N ALA A 250 2.92 12.23 4.83
CA ALA A 250 2.20 11.41 5.79
C ALA A 250 1.53 12.27 6.86
N SER A 251 2.17 13.35 7.32
CA SER A 251 1.55 14.29 8.26
C SER A 251 0.32 14.99 7.67
N GLY A 252 0.40 15.47 6.42
CA GLY A 252 -0.74 16.09 5.73
C GLY A 252 -1.87 15.09 5.46
N CYS A 253 -1.52 13.88 5.04
CA CYS A 253 -2.46 12.77 4.83
C CYS A 253 -3.20 12.41 6.12
N CYS A 254 -2.48 12.24 7.23
CA CYS A 254 -3.08 11.93 8.53
C CYS A 254 -4.01 13.05 9.02
N LEU A 255 -3.63 14.32 8.82
CA LEU A 255 -4.47 15.46 9.16
C LEU A 255 -5.77 15.44 8.34
N LEU A 256 -5.69 15.25 7.02
CA LEU A 256 -6.88 15.16 6.16
C LEU A 256 -7.77 13.98 6.54
N MET A 257 -7.20 12.81 6.85
CA MET A 257 -7.95 11.66 7.36
C MET A 257 -8.68 11.97 8.67
N LEU A 258 -8.03 12.69 9.59
CA LEU A 258 -8.64 13.12 10.85
C LEU A 258 -9.81 14.07 10.61
N LEU A 259 -9.64 15.06 9.73
CA LEU A 259 -10.71 16.00 9.35
C LEU A 259 -11.90 15.26 8.71
N VAL A 260 -11.61 14.34 7.80
CA VAL A 260 -12.65 13.49 7.17
C VAL A 260 -13.33 12.59 8.19
N ARG A 261 -12.61 12.09 9.20
CA ARG A 261 -13.19 11.25 10.26
C ARG A 261 -14.20 12.00 11.13
N ILE A 262 -13.96 13.29 11.36
CA ILE A 262 -14.86 14.17 12.14
C ILE A 262 -16.05 14.62 11.29
N SER A 263 -15.87 14.72 9.98
CA SER A 263 -16.91 15.15 9.04
C SER A 263 -17.97 14.06 8.77
N PRO A 264 -19.16 14.42 8.23
CA PRO A 264 -20.17 13.44 7.83
C PRO A 264 -19.72 12.57 6.65
N LEU A 265 -18.62 12.93 5.97
CA LEU A 265 -18.11 12.22 4.79
C LEU A 265 -17.38 10.91 5.13
N ARG A 266 -17.08 10.65 6.40
CA ARG A 266 -16.28 9.50 6.90
C ARG A 266 -16.73 8.10 6.48
N ARG A 267 -17.90 7.94 5.86
CA ARG A 267 -18.45 6.65 5.37
C ARG A 267 -19.08 6.81 3.98
N SER A 268 -18.89 7.95 3.33
CA SER A 268 -19.54 8.27 2.06
C SER A 268 -18.80 7.59 0.92
N ALA A 269 -19.51 6.75 0.15
CA ALA A 269 -19.02 6.17 -1.09
C ALA A 269 -18.71 7.25 -2.13
N LEU A 270 -19.56 8.28 -2.20
CA LEU A 270 -19.35 9.42 -3.08
C LEU A 270 -18.07 10.19 -2.71
N ALA A 271 -17.80 10.41 -1.42
CA ALA A 271 -16.55 11.04 -1.00
C ALA A 271 -15.34 10.17 -1.36
N ALA A 272 -15.45 8.85 -1.18
CA ALA A 272 -14.40 7.92 -1.57
C ALA A 272 -14.10 7.94 -3.09
N PHE A 273 -15.12 8.19 -3.93
CA PHE A 273 -14.98 8.35 -5.38
C PHE A 273 -14.44 9.74 -5.77
N LEU A 274 -14.98 10.80 -5.17
CA LEU A 274 -14.67 12.17 -5.55
C LEU A 274 -13.32 12.67 -5.03
N PHE A 275 -12.80 12.18 -3.90
CA PHE A 275 -11.51 12.69 -3.38
C PHE A 275 -10.36 12.51 -4.37
N PRO A 276 -10.10 11.31 -4.94
CA PRO A 276 -9.02 11.16 -5.91
C PRO A 276 -9.26 11.97 -7.20
N ILE A 277 -10.51 12.11 -7.64
CA ILE A 277 -10.86 12.89 -8.84
C ILE A 277 -10.58 14.37 -8.58
N LEU A 278 -11.11 14.92 -7.50
CA LEU A 278 -10.96 16.34 -7.14
C LEU A 278 -9.50 16.71 -6.97
N VAL A 279 -8.71 15.89 -6.28
CA VAL A 279 -7.27 16.15 -6.11
C VAL A 279 -6.52 16.05 -7.46
N GLY A 280 -6.86 15.06 -8.30
CA GLY A 280 -6.29 14.95 -9.65
C GLY A 280 -6.62 16.18 -10.52
N THR A 281 -7.86 16.66 -10.48
CA THR A 281 -8.29 17.89 -11.20
C THR A 281 -7.61 19.15 -10.64
N LEU A 282 -7.44 19.25 -9.32
CA LEU A 282 -6.69 20.36 -8.73
C LEU A 282 -5.22 20.34 -9.15
N LEU A 283 -4.61 19.16 -9.29
CA LEU A 283 -3.24 19.05 -9.81
C LEU A 283 -3.15 19.53 -11.26
N THR A 284 -4.09 19.16 -12.13
CA THR A 284 -4.08 19.66 -13.51
C THR A 284 -4.23 21.17 -13.56
N LEU A 285 -5.07 21.76 -12.70
CA LEU A 285 -5.19 23.21 -12.57
C LEU A 285 -3.91 23.87 -12.04
N VAL A 286 -3.20 23.24 -11.10
CA VAL A 286 -1.88 23.74 -10.67
C VAL A 286 -0.87 23.65 -11.82
N GLY A 287 -0.95 22.61 -12.63
CA GLY A 287 -0.15 22.38 -13.83
C GLY A 287 -0.30 23.50 -14.86
N THR A 288 -1.55 23.80 -15.25
CA THR A 288 -1.87 24.86 -16.22
C THR A 288 -1.39 26.23 -15.74
N MET A 289 -1.54 26.53 -14.44
CA MET A 289 -1.09 27.80 -13.85
C MET A 289 0.44 27.96 -13.80
N HIS A 290 1.19 26.87 -13.97
CA HIS A 290 2.66 26.86 -13.94
C HIS A 290 3.24 26.24 -15.22
N GLU A 291 2.51 26.32 -16.33
CA GLU A 291 2.97 25.82 -17.62
C GLU A 291 4.25 26.54 -18.07
N LEU A 292 5.18 25.78 -18.66
CA LEU A 292 6.36 26.33 -19.32
C LEU A 292 6.34 25.78 -20.75
N PRO A 293 5.86 26.56 -21.73
CA PRO A 293 5.71 26.08 -23.10
C PRO A 293 7.06 25.66 -23.68
N GLY A 294 7.09 24.50 -24.34
CA GLY A 294 8.30 23.94 -24.98
C GLY A 294 9.32 23.29 -24.03
N VAL A 295 9.11 23.31 -22.72
CA VAL A 295 10.03 22.71 -21.74
C VAL A 295 9.43 21.43 -21.15
N LEU A 296 10.14 20.31 -21.31
CA LEU A 296 9.76 19.04 -20.69
C LEU A 296 9.59 19.20 -19.16
N PRO A 297 8.50 18.67 -18.57
CA PRO A 297 8.31 18.71 -17.13
C PRO A 297 9.49 18.04 -16.41
N ALA A 298 10.06 18.73 -15.42
CA ALA A 298 11.14 18.22 -14.59
C ALA A 298 10.98 18.73 -13.15
N ILE A 299 11.56 18.01 -12.18
CA ILE A 299 11.56 18.42 -10.78
C ILE A 299 12.58 19.55 -10.61
N ILE A 300 12.09 20.79 -10.51
CA ILE A 300 12.94 21.99 -10.34
C ILE A 300 13.36 22.17 -8.88
N LYS A 301 12.49 21.80 -7.93
CA LYS A 301 12.75 21.83 -6.48
C LYS A 301 12.28 20.51 -5.87
N ASP A 302 13.15 19.83 -5.13
CA ASP A 302 12.80 18.59 -4.41
C ASP A 302 12.18 18.91 -3.03
N ASP A 303 11.12 19.70 -3.04
CA ASP A 303 10.22 19.89 -1.91
C ASP A 303 8.78 19.51 -2.30
N LEU A 304 7.87 19.50 -1.32
CA LEU A 304 6.49 19.09 -1.56
C LEU A 304 5.83 19.94 -2.66
N ALA A 305 6.06 21.26 -2.64
CA ALA A 305 5.48 22.17 -3.63
C ALA A 305 6.02 21.88 -5.04
N GLY A 306 7.33 21.71 -5.18
CA GLY A 306 7.96 21.38 -6.45
C GLY A 306 7.49 20.04 -7.02
N ARG A 307 7.28 19.02 -6.17
CA ARG A 307 6.70 17.74 -6.60
C ARG A 307 5.23 17.84 -7.01
N LEU A 308 4.42 18.65 -6.33
CA LEU A 308 3.03 18.90 -6.73
C LEU A 308 2.96 19.62 -8.08
N ILE A 309 3.80 20.64 -8.29
CA ILE A 309 3.89 21.37 -9.55
C ILE A 309 4.36 20.44 -10.67
N PHE A 310 5.37 19.60 -10.42
CA PHE A 310 5.85 18.61 -11.39
C PHE A 310 4.73 17.64 -11.80
N SER A 311 4.02 17.05 -10.84
CA SER A 311 2.87 16.18 -11.11
C SER A 311 1.79 16.89 -11.93
N GLY A 312 1.44 18.13 -11.58
CA GLY A 312 0.45 18.93 -12.31
C GLY A 312 0.88 19.20 -13.75
N ARG A 313 2.11 19.71 -13.94
CA ARG A 313 2.67 20.02 -15.28
C ARG A 313 2.79 18.79 -16.15
N LEU A 314 3.08 17.62 -15.59
CA LEU A 314 3.16 16.38 -16.35
C LEU A 314 1.79 15.96 -16.89
N LEU A 315 0.74 16.03 -16.05
CA LEU A 315 -0.62 15.70 -16.48
C LEU A 315 -1.16 16.69 -17.53
N ASP A 316 -0.79 17.96 -17.41
CA ASP A 316 -1.15 19.02 -18.34
C ASP A 316 -0.42 18.90 -19.70
N TYR A 317 0.84 18.47 -19.68
CA TYR A 317 1.63 18.22 -20.90
C TYR A 317 1.08 17.05 -21.75
N TRP A 318 0.23 16.20 -21.20
CA TRP A 318 -0.23 14.99 -21.87
C TRP A 318 -1.35 15.22 -22.87
N GLY A 319 -1.17 14.65 -24.07
CA GLY A 319 -2.24 14.52 -25.05
C GLY A 319 -3.16 13.34 -24.74
N PRO A 320 -4.25 13.18 -25.53
CA PRO A 320 -5.21 12.10 -25.36
C PRO A 320 -4.57 10.70 -25.36
N GLY A 321 -3.54 10.49 -26.19
CA GLY A 321 -2.82 9.21 -26.27
C GLY A 321 -2.24 8.78 -24.92
N GLN A 322 -1.60 9.69 -24.18
CA GLN A 322 -1.04 9.38 -22.86
C GLN A 322 -2.13 9.16 -21.80
N TRP A 323 -3.21 9.95 -21.84
CA TRP A 323 -4.35 9.83 -20.94
C TRP A 323 -5.11 8.52 -21.08
N PHE A 324 -5.14 7.93 -22.28
CA PHE A 324 -5.75 6.61 -22.53
C PHE A 324 -4.73 5.45 -22.48
N GLY A 325 -3.46 5.71 -22.14
CA GLY A 325 -2.41 4.70 -22.06
C GLY A 325 -1.92 4.17 -23.42
N LEU A 326 -2.33 4.81 -24.52
CA LEU A 326 -1.98 4.43 -25.89
C LEU A 326 -0.65 5.03 -26.37
N ALA A 327 -0.08 5.98 -25.62
CA ALA A 327 1.22 6.57 -25.91
C ALA A 327 2.13 6.57 -24.66
N PRO A 328 3.45 6.40 -24.84
CA PRO A 328 4.42 6.56 -23.76
C PRO A 328 4.31 7.93 -23.12
N SER A 329 4.49 7.97 -21.80
CA SER A 329 4.83 9.24 -21.16
C SER A 329 6.24 9.67 -21.57
N PRO A 330 6.45 10.95 -21.93
CA PRO A 330 7.77 11.46 -22.30
C PRO A 330 8.71 11.58 -21.10
N VAL A 331 8.18 11.52 -19.87
CA VAL A 331 8.92 11.66 -18.62
C VAL A 331 8.59 10.47 -17.72
N TYR A 332 9.55 10.11 -16.86
CA TYR A 332 9.38 9.08 -15.86
C TYR A 332 8.18 9.34 -14.94
N THR A 333 7.29 8.36 -14.78
CA THR A 333 5.98 8.52 -14.10
C THR A 333 5.94 7.98 -12.68
N LEU A 334 6.97 7.27 -12.20
CA LEU A 334 6.91 6.65 -10.86
C LEU A 334 6.97 7.70 -9.72
N ASP A 335 7.50 8.88 -10.00
CA ASP A 335 7.49 10.04 -9.09
C ASP A 335 6.17 10.82 -9.11
N THR A 336 5.20 10.41 -9.93
CA THR A 336 3.89 11.05 -10.10
C THR A 336 2.79 9.98 -10.15
N GLY A 337 2.26 9.59 -8.99
CA GLY A 337 1.35 8.44 -8.88
C GLY A 337 0.10 8.54 -9.77
N TYR A 338 -0.51 9.72 -9.91
CA TYR A 338 -1.63 9.91 -10.84
C TYR A 338 -1.23 9.61 -12.28
N ALA A 339 -0.09 10.14 -12.71
CA ALA A 339 0.44 9.89 -14.03
C ALA A 339 0.73 8.38 -14.21
N TYR A 340 1.38 7.75 -13.23
CA TYR A 340 1.63 6.30 -13.25
C TYR A 340 0.34 5.49 -13.50
N VAL A 341 -0.73 5.74 -12.75
CA VAL A 341 -1.97 4.97 -12.89
C VAL A 341 -2.64 5.25 -14.23
N LEU A 342 -2.75 6.52 -14.61
CA LEU A 342 -3.41 6.94 -15.85
C LEU A 342 -2.68 6.47 -17.10
N ASN A 343 -1.33 6.47 -17.10
CA ASN A 343 -0.58 6.00 -18.26
C ASN A 343 -0.58 4.48 -18.39
N ASN A 344 -0.71 3.72 -17.29
CA ASN A 344 -0.72 2.26 -17.34
C ASN A 344 -2.12 1.64 -17.50
N LEU A 345 -3.17 2.24 -16.92
CA LEU A 345 -4.55 1.75 -17.05
C LEU A 345 -5.40 2.58 -18.02
N GLY A 346 -4.96 3.77 -18.40
CA GLY A 346 -5.83 4.74 -19.07
C GLY A 346 -6.86 5.34 -18.11
N ALA A 347 -7.37 6.52 -18.45
CA ALA A 347 -8.38 7.21 -17.66
C ALA A 347 -9.66 6.38 -17.46
N VAL A 348 -10.11 5.67 -18.50
CA VAL A 348 -11.35 4.88 -18.47
C VAL A 348 -11.26 3.75 -17.45
N LEU A 349 -10.23 2.91 -17.53
CA LEU A 349 -10.09 1.77 -16.63
C LEU A 349 -9.73 2.23 -15.21
N THR A 350 -8.99 3.33 -15.07
CA THR A 350 -8.73 3.98 -13.78
C THR A 350 -10.03 4.43 -13.10
N LEU A 351 -10.91 5.14 -13.82
CA LEU A 351 -12.20 5.58 -13.30
C LEU A 351 -13.12 4.39 -13.02
N PHE A 352 -13.08 3.35 -13.84
CA PHE A 352 -13.81 2.11 -13.61
C PHE A 352 -13.37 1.43 -12.30
N TYR A 353 -12.06 1.28 -12.08
CA TYR A 353 -11.52 0.70 -10.83
C TYR A 353 -11.82 1.57 -9.61
N LEU A 354 -11.70 2.89 -9.74
CA LEU A 354 -12.05 3.82 -8.68
C LEU A 354 -13.55 3.75 -8.35
N GLY A 355 -14.41 3.68 -9.36
CA GLY A 355 -15.85 3.49 -9.20
C GLY A 355 -16.17 2.16 -8.53
N LEU A 356 -15.56 1.06 -9.00
CA LEU A 356 -15.71 -0.26 -8.42
C LEU A 356 -15.33 -0.25 -6.94
N PHE A 357 -14.16 0.31 -6.60
CA PHE A 357 -13.72 0.42 -5.21
C PHE A 357 -14.66 1.28 -4.35
N ALA A 358 -14.98 2.48 -4.82
CA ALA A 358 -15.76 3.45 -4.04
C ALA A 358 -17.21 2.98 -3.79
N PHE A 359 -17.84 2.39 -4.81
CA PHE A 359 -19.23 1.93 -4.75
C PHE A 359 -19.38 0.47 -4.34
N HIS A 360 -18.28 -0.29 -4.17
CA HIS A 360 -18.36 -1.63 -3.57
C HIS A 360 -19.04 -1.55 -2.18
N PRO A 361 -20.12 -2.33 -1.95
CA PRO A 361 -20.85 -2.27 -0.69
C PRO A 361 -19.96 -2.63 0.50
N SER A 362 -19.89 -1.73 1.48
CA SER A 362 -19.19 -1.98 2.73
C SER A 362 -20.11 -2.75 3.67
N ARG A 363 -19.67 -3.92 4.14
CA ARG A 363 -20.47 -4.77 5.04
C ARG A 363 -20.50 -4.24 6.47
N THR A 364 -19.55 -3.36 6.80
CA THR A 364 -19.38 -2.82 8.15
C THR A 364 -19.18 -1.31 8.13
N PRO A 365 -19.58 -0.61 9.21
CA PRO A 365 -19.25 0.81 9.39
C PRO A 365 -17.74 1.08 9.45
N GLN A 366 -16.95 0.12 9.95
CA GLN A 366 -15.49 0.21 10.02
C GLN A 366 -14.86 0.12 8.63
N GLY A 367 -15.32 -0.82 7.81
CA GLY A 367 -14.91 -0.97 6.41
C GLY A 367 -15.31 0.22 5.56
N ALA A 368 -16.49 0.80 5.78
CA ALA A 368 -16.88 2.05 5.13
C ALA A 368 -15.95 3.22 5.49
N THR A 369 -15.55 3.34 6.76
CA THR A 369 -14.56 4.34 7.17
C THR A 369 -13.18 4.05 6.59
N MET A 370 -12.71 2.82 6.66
CA MET A 370 -11.43 2.42 6.10
C MET A 370 -11.36 2.70 4.61
N LYS A 371 -12.44 2.42 3.86
CA LYS A 371 -12.58 2.76 2.43
C LYS A 371 -12.38 4.25 2.18
N THR A 372 -13.06 5.12 2.92
CA THR A 372 -12.88 6.57 2.78
C THR A 372 -11.46 7.00 3.16
N MET A 373 -10.85 6.42 4.20
CA MET A 373 -9.45 6.72 4.58
C MET A 373 -8.47 6.28 3.48
N ILE A 374 -8.68 5.13 2.87
CA ILE A 374 -7.91 4.64 1.71
C ILE A 374 -8.05 5.62 0.54
N SER A 375 -9.25 6.13 0.26
CA SER A 375 -9.42 7.14 -0.79
C SER A 375 -8.63 8.42 -0.51
N VAL A 376 -8.62 8.91 0.74
CA VAL A 376 -7.79 10.07 1.14
C VAL A 376 -6.31 9.74 0.98
N TYR A 377 -5.89 8.55 1.39
CA TYR A 377 -4.52 8.07 1.25
C TYR A 377 -4.07 8.03 -0.22
N PHE A 378 -4.86 7.41 -1.10
CA PHE A 378 -4.58 7.38 -2.54
C PHE A 378 -4.60 8.78 -3.14
N ALA A 379 -5.62 9.60 -2.85
CA ALA A 379 -5.72 10.95 -3.40
C ALA A 379 -4.46 11.79 -3.08
N THR A 380 -3.96 11.70 -1.85
CA THR A 380 -2.78 12.45 -1.43
C THR A 380 -1.47 11.80 -1.88
N SER A 381 -1.35 10.47 -1.82
CA SER A 381 -0.10 9.76 -2.18
C SER A 381 0.18 9.84 -3.67
N LEU A 382 -0.86 9.72 -4.50
CA LEU A 382 -0.73 9.76 -5.96
C LEU A 382 -0.24 11.13 -6.47
N CYS A 383 -0.31 12.18 -5.65
CA CYS A 383 0.25 13.48 -5.98
C CYS A 383 1.78 13.49 -6.07
N ILE A 384 2.47 12.53 -5.44
CA ILE A 384 3.91 12.64 -5.12
C ILE A 384 4.69 11.38 -5.46
N GLY A 385 4.01 10.27 -5.75
CA GLY A 385 4.65 9.04 -6.20
C GLY A 385 3.73 7.83 -6.25
N ALA A 386 4.19 6.78 -6.93
CA ALA A 386 3.50 5.50 -7.06
C ALA A 386 3.82 4.51 -5.91
N SER A 387 4.45 4.97 -4.82
CA SER A 387 4.91 4.13 -3.70
C SER A 387 3.76 3.42 -2.97
N VAL A 388 2.52 3.93 -3.10
CA VAL A 388 1.29 3.29 -2.61
C VAL A 388 1.04 1.89 -3.19
N PHE A 389 1.56 1.61 -4.38
CA PHE A 389 1.38 0.31 -5.06
C PHE A 389 2.46 -0.72 -4.71
N THR A 390 3.50 -0.33 -3.96
CA THR A 390 4.57 -1.26 -3.60
C THR A 390 4.05 -2.32 -2.63
N ILE A 391 4.47 -3.58 -2.81
CA ILE A 391 4.00 -4.69 -1.98
C ILE A 391 4.30 -4.46 -0.48
N LYS A 392 5.39 -3.74 -0.17
CA LYS A 392 5.82 -3.36 1.19
C LYS A 392 4.72 -2.73 2.03
N THR A 393 3.89 -1.89 1.42
CA THR A 393 2.83 -1.13 2.10
C THR A 393 1.44 -1.54 1.64
N ALA A 394 1.27 -1.85 0.35
CA ALA A 394 0.00 -2.28 -0.23
C ALA A 394 -0.50 -3.59 0.41
N ALA A 395 0.39 -4.56 0.67
CA ALA A 395 0.02 -5.81 1.30
C ALA A 395 -0.68 -5.60 2.66
N LEU A 396 -0.10 -4.75 3.51
CA LEU A 396 -0.69 -4.40 4.80
C LEU A 396 -2.01 -3.63 4.61
N LEU A 397 -2.03 -2.62 3.75
CA LEU A 397 -3.22 -1.78 3.52
C LEU A 397 -4.44 -2.61 3.14
N TRP A 398 -4.30 -3.46 2.13
CA TRP A 398 -5.40 -4.27 1.60
C TRP A 398 -5.79 -5.38 2.56
N PHE A 399 -4.83 -5.97 3.26
CA PHE A 399 -5.12 -6.91 4.35
C PHE A 399 -5.97 -6.28 5.46
N LEU A 400 -5.59 -5.10 5.93
CA LEU A 400 -6.36 -4.36 6.94
C LEU A 400 -7.74 -3.98 6.41
N TYR A 401 -7.85 -3.53 5.16
CA TYR A 401 -9.15 -3.24 4.55
C TYR A 401 -10.06 -4.47 4.54
N GLY A 402 -9.54 -5.62 4.10
CA GLY A 402 -10.25 -6.90 4.11
C GLY A 402 -10.74 -7.29 5.51
N VAL A 403 -9.88 -7.12 6.53
CA VAL A 403 -10.27 -7.40 7.92
C VAL A 403 -11.42 -6.48 8.33
N THR A 404 -11.31 -5.16 8.12
CA THR A 404 -12.38 -4.22 8.51
C THR A 404 -13.71 -4.50 7.82
N ASP A 405 -13.69 -4.90 6.54
CA ASP A 405 -14.90 -5.27 5.79
C ASP A 405 -15.51 -6.59 6.28
N ALA A 406 -14.70 -7.48 6.87
CA ALA A 406 -15.16 -8.73 7.48
C ALA A 406 -15.59 -8.60 8.96
N MET A 407 -15.28 -7.49 9.66
CA MET A 407 -15.60 -7.25 11.09
C MET A 407 -17.11 -7.19 11.45
N GLY A 408 -17.99 -7.46 10.50
CA GLY A 408 -19.45 -7.38 10.69
C GLY A 408 -19.99 -8.61 11.40
N PRO A 409 -21.29 -8.63 11.75
CA PRO A 409 -21.94 -9.79 12.36
C PRO A 409 -22.10 -11.02 11.43
N ALA A 410 -21.12 -11.30 10.57
CA ALA A 410 -21.07 -12.45 9.67
C ALA A 410 -20.33 -13.67 10.27
N ALA A 411 -20.47 -13.88 11.58
CA ALA A 411 -20.10 -15.13 12.26
C ALA A 411 -21.32 -15.81 12.94
N LEU A 412 -22.53 -15.30 12.70
CA LEU A 412 -23.79 -15.90 13.16
C LEU A 412 -24.68 -16.23 11.96
N ARG A 413 -24.49 -17.42 11.38
CA ARG A 413 -25.46 -18.28 10.65
C ARG A 413 -24.79 -19.05 9.50
N ILE A 414 -23.98 -20.03 9.87
CA ILE A 414 -24.18 -21.38 9.31
C ILE A 414 -24.63 -22.22 10.50
N ARG A 415 -25.90 -22.06 10.91
CA ARG A 415 -26.55 -23.18 11.61
C ARG A 415 -26.70 -24.25 10.54
N PRO A 416 -26.22 -25.48 10.72
CA PRO A 416 -26.67 -26.57 9.87
C PRO A 416 -28.20 -26.53 9.95
N ARG A 417 -28.85 -26.48 8.79
CA ARG A 417 -30.29 -26.63 8.68
C ARG A 417 -30.57 -28.01 9.26
N MET A 418 -30.90 -28.09 10.56
CA MET A 418 -31.48 -29.29 11.12
C MET A 418 -32.80 -29.43 10.39
N ILE A 419 -32.78 -30.24 9.33
CA ILE A 419 -33.98 -30.82 8.75
C ILE A 419 -34.61 -31.57 9.93
N ARG A 420 -35.63 -30.97 10.55
CA ARG A 420 -36.54 -31.73 11.41
C ARG A 420 -37.19 -32.74 10.47
N VAL A 421 -36.66 -33.95 10.47
CA VAL A 421 -37.41 -35.12 9.99
C VAL A 421 -38.67 -35.14 10.86
N PRO A 422 -39.88 -35.05 10.29
CA PRO A 422 -41.09 -35.22 11.07
C PRO A 422 -41.03 -36.61 11.70
N ALA A 423 -41.22 -36.67 13.02
CA ALA A 423 -41.33 -37.94 13.73
C ALA A 423 -42.49 -38.73 13.11
N GLY A 424 -42.13 -39.74 12.33
CA GLY A 424 -43.09 -40.62 11.69
C GLY A 424 -43.80 -41.48 12.73
N MET A 425 -45.11 -41.54 12.54
CA MET A 425 -45.92 -42.77 12.57
C MET A 425 -45.80 -43.63 13.83
N ALA A 426 -46.86 -43.52 14.64
CA ALA A 426 -47.28 -44.56 15.55
C ALA A 426 -47.27 -45.92 14.85
N VAL A 427 -46.62 -46.89 15.51
CA VAL A 427 -46.75 -48.31 15.24
C VAL A 427 -48.07 -48.78 15.86
N PRO A 428 -49.02 -49.35 15.11
CA PRO A 428 -50.06 -50.18 15.70
C PRO A 428 -49.55 -51.62 15.85
N SER A 429 -49.98 -52.21 16.97
CA SER A 429 -49.78 -53.57 17.50
C SER A 429 -49.53 -54.69 16.50
#